data_AF-A0A821MP51-F1
#
_entry.id   AF-A0A821MP51-F1
#
_cell.length_a   1.000
_cell.length_b   1.000
_cell.length_c   1.000
_cell.angle_alpha   90.00
_cell.angle_beta   90.00
_cell.angle_gamma   90.00
#
_symmetry.space_group_name_H-M   'P 1'
#
loop_
_entity.id
_entity.type
_entity.pdbx_description
1 polymer ?
#
loop_
_entity_poly.entity_id
_entity_poly.type
_entity_poly.pdbx_seq_one_letter_code
_entity_poly.pdbx_strand_id
1 'polypeptide(L)'
;ISGLMCSWRFAGGWPLIFYSAGASGIIWASLWIIICVDSPRDHTYISTIEKKIILEHIQQLLNNKNNNDDQFRPPWRVILKSSACWTLFIIHTCNNWGSYTFLTSIPKYMNEDLGFDIK
;
A
#
# COMPACT_ATOMS: atom_id res chain seq x y z
N ILE A 1 -0.68 20.68 13.09
CA ILE A 1 0.29 21.06 12.04
C ILE A 1 -0.39 21.75 10.85
N SER A 2 -1.48 21.20 10.30
CA SER A 2 -2.23 21.81 9.18
C SER A 2 -2.82 23.18 9.51
N GLY A 3 -3.29 23.40 10.76
CA GLY A 3 -3.79 24.70 11.22
C GLY A 3 -2.72 25.81 11.33
N LEU A 4 -1.44 25.44 11.49
CA LEU A 4 -0.33 26.41 11.48
C LEU A 4 0.11 26.79 10.06
N MET A 5 -0.24 25.97 9.05
CA MET A 5 0.07 26.25 7.64
C MET A 5 -0.96 27.16 6.96
N CYS A 6 -2.20 27.21 7.47
CA CYS A 6 -3.25 28.09 6.95
C CYS A 6 -3.04 29.58 7.29
N SER A 7 -2.17 29.92 8.25
CA SER A 7 -1.92 31.31 8.66
C SER A 7 -0.77 31.99 7.90
N TRP A 8 0.05 31.22 7.15
CA TRP A 8 1.14 31.78 6.35
C TRP A 8 0.59 32.33 5.03
N ARG A 9 0.41 33.65 5.02
CA ARG A 9 -0.09 34.46 3.90
C ARG A 9 0.95 34.58 2.77
N PHE A 10 1.31 33.46 2.15
CA PHE A 10 2.01 33.43 0.87
C PHE A 10 1.12 32.66 -0.12
N ALA A 11 0.50 33.38 -1.05
CA ALA A 11 -0.34 32.87 -2.15
C ALA A 11 -1.68 32.18 -1.82
N GLY A 12 -2.48 32.71 -0.88
CA GLY A 12 -3.91 32.35 -0.80
C GLY A 12 -4.24 31.02 -0.10
N GLY A 13 -3.30 30.46 0.67
CA GLY A 13 -3.52 29.46 1.75
C GLY A 13 -3.89 28.04 1.31
N TRP A 14 -4.97 27.89 0.53
CA TRP A 14 -5.52 26.60 0.10
C TRP A 14 -4.66 25.83 -0.93
N PRO A 15 -4.06 26.46 -1.96
CA PRO A 15 -3.30 25.70 -2.97
C PRO A 15 -1.95 25.19 -2.46
N LEU A 16 -1.41 25.77 -1.38
CA LEU A 16 -0.08 25.41 -0.84
C LEU A 16 -0.02 23.96 -0.32
N ILE A 17 -1.14 23.45 0.23
CA ILE A 17 -1.25 22.08 0.73
C ILE A 17 -1.13 21.08 -0.44
N PHE A 18 -1.70 21.43 -1.59
CA PHE A 18 -1.58 20.60 -2.80
C PHE A 18 -0.16 20.63 -3.36
N TYR A 19 0.51 21.78 -3.35
CA TYR A 19 1.90 21.87 -3.79
C TYR A 19 2.88 21.13 -2.87
N SER A 20 2.72 21.22 -1.55
CA SER A 20 3.60 20.53 -0.60
C SER A 20 3.39 19.01 -0.61
N ALA A 21 2.13 18.55 -0.65
CA ALA A 21 1.82 17.13 -0.79
C ALA A 21 2.29 16.58 -2.14
N GLY A 22 2.10 17.34 -3.23
CA GLY A 22 2.59 16.98 -4.56
C GLY A 22 4.11 16.89 -4.62
N ALA A 23 4.83 17.87 -4.06
CA ALA A 23 6.28 17.85 -3.99
C ALA A 23 6.80 16.66 -3.15
N SER A 24 6.16 16.37 -2.01
CA SER A 24 6.50 15.20 -1.20
C SER A 24 6.28 13.89 -1.96
N GLY A 25 5.19 13.78 -2.72
CA GLY A 25 4.91 12.65 -3.59
C GLY A 25 5.97 12.48 -4.69
N ILE A 26 6.43 13.57 -5.33
CA ILE A 26 7.47 13.53 -6.36
C ILE A 26 8.82 13.11 -5.77
N ILE A 27 9.18 13.63 -4.59
CA ILE A 27 10.40 13.23 -3.88
C ILE A 27 10.35 11.74 -3.55
N TRP A 28 9.22 11.27 -3.01
CA TRP A 28 9.02 9.86 -2.70
C TRP A 28 9.05 8.97 -3.94
N ALA A 29 8.40 9.36 -5.03
CA ALA A 29 8.40 8.63 -6.29
C ALA A 29 9.80 8.54 -6.88
N SER A 30 10.58 9.62 -6.82
CA SER A 30 11.97 9.64 -7.28
C SER A 30 12.84 8.68 -6.47
N LEU A 31 12.70 8.70 -5.14
CA LEU A 31 13.38 7.74 -4.25
C LEU A 31 12.96 6.30 -4.57
N TRP A 32 11.67 6.07 -4.80
CA TRP A 32 11.15 4.75 -5.15
C TRP A 32 11.72 4.25 -6.48
N ILE A 33 11.83 5.09 -7.50
CA ILE A 33 12.43 4.73 -8.80
C ILE A 33 13.92 4.37 -8.65
N ILE A 34 14.64 5.03 -7.73
CA ILE A 34 16.05 4.72 -7.47
C ILE A 34 16.21 3.41 -6.69
N ILE A 35 15.29 3.11 -5.77
CA ILE A 35 15.39 1.95 -4.85
C ILE A 35 14.76 0.68 -5.42
N CYS A 36 13.60 0.80 -6.09
CA CYS A 36 12.86 -0.33 -6.64
C CYS A 36 13.31 -0.60 -8.08
N VAL A 37 14.11 -1.66 -8.24
CA VAL A 37 14.47 -2.22 -9.54
C VAL A 37 13.56 -3.43 -9.79
N ASP A 38 12.77 -3.38 -10.87
CA ASP A 38 11.78 -4.42 -11.21
C ASP A 38 12.41 -5.76 -11.64
N SER A 39 13.72 -5.81 -11.84
CA SER A 39 14.41 -6.99 -12.36
C SER A 39 15.49 -7.48 -11.40
N PRO A 40 15.34 -8.67 -10.79
CA PRO A 40 16.41 -9.32 -10.03
C PRO A 40 17.64 -9.67 -10.91
N ARG A 41 17.58 -9.41 -12.23
CA ARG A 41 18.72 -9.59 -13.15
C ARG A 41 19.70 -8.41 -13.13
N ASP A 42 19.26 -7.19 -12.80
CA ASP A 42 20.08 -5.96 -12.81
C ASP A 42 20.49 -5.48 -11.41
N HIS A 43 20.23 -6.27 -10.37
CA HIS A 43 20.69 -5.94 -9.02
C HIS A 43 22.22 -6.17 -8.89
N THR A 44 22.99 -5.08 -8.86
CA THR A 44 24.44 -5.08 -8.60
C THR A 44 24.79 -5.42 -7.13
N TYR A 45 23.81 -5.37 -6.23
CA TYR A 45 23.97 -5.61 -4.78
C TYR A 45 23.49 -6.98 -4.31
N ILE A 46 22.95 -7.83 -5.20
CA ILE A 46 22.52 -9.17 -4.82
C ILE A 46 23.74 -10.08 -4.71
N SER A 47 23.85 -10.77 -3.57
CA SER A 47 24.87 -11.80 -3.36
C SER A 47 24.72 -12.89 -4.43
N THR A 48 25.83 -13.35 -4.99
CA THR A 48 25.85 -14.41 -6.03
C THR A 48 25.10 -15.67 -5.61
N ILE A 49 25.00 -15.90 -4.30
CA ILE A 49 24.28 -17.01 -3.66
C ILE A 49 22.76 -16.83 -3.80
N GLU A 50 22.22 -15.65 -3.46
CA GLU A 50 20.77 -15.37 -3.57
C GLU A 50 20.31 -15.41 -5.03
N LYS A 51 21.12 -14.89 -5.95
CA LYS A 51 20.85 -14.94 -7.39
C LYS A 51 20.71 -16.39 -7.89
N LYS A 52 21.58 -17.29 -7.43
CA LYS A 52 21.56 -18.70 -7.81
C LYS A 52 20.30 -19.39 -7.28
N ILE A 53 19.94 -19.18 -6.01
CA ILE A 53 18.74 -19.76 -5.40
C ILE A 53 17.47 -19.32 -6.14
N ILE A 54 17.36 -18.03 -6.49
CA ILE A 54 16.21 -17.48 -7.22
C ILE A 54 16.13 -18.07 -8.62
N LEU A 55 17.24 -18.14 -9.35
CA LEU A 55 17.26 -18.72 -10.70
C LEU A 55 16.93 -20.22 -10.69
N GLU A 56 17.44 -20.98 -9.72
CA GLU A 56 17.11 -22.39 -9.54
C GLU A 56 15.62 -22.59 -9.22
N HIS A 57 15.03 -21.78 -8.34
CA HIS A 57 13.59 -21.83 -8.06
C HIS A 57 12.74 -21.47 -9.28
N ILE A 58 13.11 -20.43 -10.02
CA ILE A 58 12.41 -20.05 -11.26
C ILE A 58 12.49 -21.19 -12.28
N GLN A 59 13.65 -21.82 -12.42
CA GLN A 59 13.84 -22.93 -13.35
C GLN A 59 13.07 -24.19 -12.93
N GLN A 60 12.98 -24.48 -11.63
CA GLN A 60 12.10 -25.53 -11.10
C GLN A 60 10.62 -25.24 -11.35
N LEU A 61 10.18 -23.99 -11.17
CA LEU A 61 8.81 -23.58 -11.47
C LEU A 61 8.48 -23.73 -12.96
N LEU A 62 9.43 -23.38 -13.84
CA LEU A 62 9.28 -23.53 -15.30
C LEU A 62 9.29 -25.00 -15.74
N ASN A 63 10.17 -25.83 -15.17
CA ASN A 63 10.21 -27.27 -15.46
C ASN A 63 8.94 -27.99 -14.96
N ASN A 64 8.39 -27.61 -13.81
CA ASN A 64 7.09 -28.11 -13.35
C ASN A 64 5.92 -27.64 -14.22
N LYS A 65 6.09 -26.51 -14.93
CA LYS A 65 5.09 -25.96 -15.85
C LYS A 65 5.02 -26.74 -17.16
N ASN A 66 6.16 -27.19 -17.70
CA ASN A 66 6.21 -27.98 -18.94
C ASN A 66 5.56 -29.38 -18.84
N ASN A 67 5.32 -29.90 -17.62
CA ASN A 67 4.61 -31.17 -17.44
C ASN A 67 3.08 -31.03 -17.38
N ASN A 68 2.55 -29.80 -17.38
CA ASN A 68 1.12 -29.53 -17.29
C ASN A 68 0.75 -28.38 -18.26
N ASP A 69 0.63 -28.72 -19.55
CA ASP A 69 0.18 -27.82 -20.64
C ASP A 69 -1.29 -27.37 -20.51
N ASP A 70 -1.94 -27.58 -19.36
CA ASP A 70 -3.22 -26.97 -19.05
C ASP A 70 -2.99 -25.56 -18.51
N GLN A 71 -3.16 -24.59 -19.42
CA GLN A 71 -3.42 -23.17 -19.18
C GLN A 71 -3.65 -22.85 -17.68
N PHE A 72 -2.65 -22.26 -17.02
CA PHE A 72 -2.68 -21.85 -15.61
C PHE A 72 -3.89 -20.95 -15.33
N ARG A 73 -5.04 -21.56 -15.05
CA ARG A 73 -6.26 -20.88 -14.63
C ARG A 73 -6.21 -20.87 -13.12
N PRO A 74 -5.98 -19.71 -12.47
CA PRO A 74 -6.01 -19.65 -11.02
C PRO A 74 -7.35 -20.23 -10.52
N PRO A 75 -7.33 -21.16 -9.55
CA PRO A 75 -8.53 -21.89 -9.15
C PRO A 75 -9.43 -21.00 -8.27
N TRP A 76 -10.04 -19.98 -8.87
CA TRP A 76 -10.89 -18.98 -8.22
C TRP A 76 -11.98 -19.62 -7.35
N ARG A 77 -12.58 -20.71 -7.82
CA ARG A 77 -13.64 -21.43 -7.09
C ARG A 77 -13.12 -22.05 -5.78
N VAL A 78 -11.87 -22.51 -5.75
CA VAL A 78 -11.26 -23.09 -4.54
C VAL A 78 -10.86 -21.98 -3.56
N ILE A 79 -10.30 -20.89 -4.08
CA ILE A 79 -9.92 -19.73 -3.27
C ILE A 79 -11.17 -19.11 -2.62
N LEU A 80 -12.22 -18.88 -3.38
CA LEU A 80 -13.48 -18.32 -2.89
C LEU A 80 -14.28 -19.28 -2.00
N LYS A 81 -14.01 -20.59 -2.05
CA LYS A 81 -14.64 -21.58 -1.15
C LYS A 81 -13.84 -21.79 0.14
N SER A 82 -12.61 -21.27 0.22
CA SER A 82 -11.75 -21.42 1.39
C SER A 82 -12.23 -20.53 2.55
N SER A 83 -12.39 -21.12 3.73
CA SER A 83 -12.74 -20.40 4.96
C SER A 83 -11.71 -19.34 5.33
N ALA A 84 -10.43 -19.62 5.09
CA ALA A 84 -9.35 -18.68 5.36
C ALA A 84 -9.48 -17.39 4.52
N CYS A 85 -9.94 -17.49 3.27
CA CYS A 85 -10.12 -16.32 2.41
C CYS A 85 -11.26 -15.42 2.91
N TRP A 86 -12.39 -16.00 3.32
CA TRP A 86 -13.50 -15.25 3.91
C TRP A 86 -13.13 -14.61 5.24
N THR A 87 -12.41 -15.32 6.11
CA THR A 87 -11.95 -14.76 7.38
C THR A 87 -11.04 -13.55 7.15
N LEU A 88 -10.07 -13.65 6.23
CA LEU A 88 -9.21 -12.51 5.87
C LEU A 88 -10.03 -11.33 5.32
N PHE A 89 -11.01 -11.60 4.45
CA PHE A 89 -11.88 -10.57 3.90
C PHE A 89 -12.69 -9.86 4.99
N ILE A 90 -13.28 -10.61 5.91
CA ILE A 90 -14.06 -10.07 7.03
C ILE A 90 -13.16 -9.26 7.97
N ILE A 91 -11.97 -9.75 8.30
CA ILE A 91 -11.00 -9.03 9.15
C ILE A 91 -10.62 -7.70 8.51
N HIS A 92 -10.28 -7.69 7.22
CA HIS A 92 -9.95 -6.45 6.51
C HIS A 92 -11.12 -5.47 6.46
N THR A 93 -12.32 -5.98 6.20
CA THR A 93 -13.54 -5.16 6.16
C THR A 93 -13.85 -4.56 7.53
N CYS A 94 -13.75 -5.36 8.60
CA CYS A 94 -13.94 -4.91 9.98
C CYS A 94 -12.90 -3.86 10.38
N ASN A 95 -11.64 -4.07 10.02
CA ASN A 95 -10.58 -3.11 10.29
C ASN A 95 -10.81 -1.78 9.55
N ASN A 96 -11.21 -1.84 8.27
CA ASN A 96 -11.50 -0.66 7.49
C ASN A 96 -12.71 0.11 8.05
N TRP A 97 -13.78 -0.61 8.38
CA TRP A 97 -14.97 -0.04 9.02
C TRP A 97 -14.66 0.59 10.38
N GLY A 98 -13.90 -0.12 11.23
CA GLY A 98 -13.49 0.35 12.55
C GLY A 98 -12.66 1.62 12.44
N SER A 99 -11.65 1.62 11.57
CA SER A 99 -10.81 2.80 11.31
C SER A 99 -11.62 3.99 10.82
N TYR A 100 -12.56 3.77 9.89
CA TYR A 100 -13.45 4.82 9.39
C TYR A 100 -14.37 5.35 10.51
N THR A 101 -14.95 4.45 11.30
CA THR A 101 -15.82 4.82 12.42
C THR A 101 -15.06 5.64 13.45
N PHE A 102 -13.84 5.25 13.83
CA PHE A 102 -13.02 6.04 14.74
C PHE A 102 -12.70 7.41 14.15
N LEU A 103 -12.32 7.48 12.87
CA LEU A 103 -12.02 8.74 12.19
C LEU A 103 -13.22 9.70 12.18
N THR A 104 -14.45 9.20 12.02
CA THR A 104 -15.66 10.02 12.02
C THR A 104 -16.19 10.34 13.43
N SER A 105 -16.02 9.42 14.38
CA SER A 105 -16.55 9.58 15.74
C SER A 105 -15.66 10.45 16.62
N ILE A 106 -14.34 10.48 16.39
CA ILE A 106 -13.41 11.37 17.10
C ILE A 106 -13.82 12.86 16.99
N PRO A 107 -14.02 13.43 15.79
CA PRO A 107 -14.41 14.85 15.68
C PRO A 107 -15.82 15.11 16.23
N LYS A 108 -16.74 14.14 16.12
CA LYS A 108 -18.09 14.24 16.67
C LYS A 108 -18.07 14.26 18.21
N TYR A 109 -17.34 13.32 18.82
CA TYR A 109 -17.18 13.21 20.27
C TYR A 109 -16.51 14.46 20.88
N MET A 110 -15.47 14.99 20.23
CA MET A 110 -14.79 16.20 20.71
C MET A 110 -15.69 17.44 20.70
N ASN A 111 -16.65 17.52 19.76
CA ASN A 111 -17.57 18.65 19.64
C ASN A 111 -18.75 18.54 20.62
N GLU A 112 -19.40 17.36 20.69
CA GLU A 112 -20.64 17.18 21.46
C GLU A 112 -20.41 17.05 22.98
N ASP A 113 -19.38 16.31 23.43
CA ASP A 113 -19.20 16.00 24.85
C ASP A 113 -18.09 16.84 25.52
N LEU A 114 -17.10 17.29 24.76
CA LEU A 114 -15.93 18.01 25.30
C LEU A 114 -15.99 19.53 25.11
N GLY A 115 -16.95 20.04 24.32
CA GLY A 115 -17.16 21.48 24.09
C GLY A 115 -16.00 22.19 23.38
N PHE A 116 -15.11 21.45 22.71
CA PHE A 116 -14.03 22.04 21.91
C PHE A 116 -14.56 22.31 20.49
N ASP A 117 -14.72 23.59 20.14
CA ASP A 117 -15.10 24.05 18.80
C ASP A 117 -13.91 23.90 17.84
N ILE A 118 -13.81 22.74 17.19
CA ILE A 118 -12.79 22.47 16.16
C ILE A 118 -13.26 23.13 14.86
N LYS A 119 -12.85 24.39 14.66
CA LYS A 119 -12.96 25.11 13.38
C LYS A 119 -11.90 24.64 12.37
#